data_AF-A0A6M0CM23-F1
#
_entry.id   AF-A0A6M0CM23-F1
#
_cell.length_a   1.000
_cell.length_b   1.000
_cell.length_c   1.000
_cell.angle_alpha   90.00
_cell.angle_beta   90.00
_cell.angle_gamma   90.00
#
_symmetry.space_group_name_H-M   'P 1'
#
loop_
_entity.id
_entity.type
_entity.pdbx_description
1 polymer ?
#
loop_
_entity_poly.entity_id
_entity_poly.type
_entity_poly.pdbx_seq_one_letter_code
_entity_poly.pdbx_strand_id
1 'polypeptide(L)'
;MKKFVVILFLFLSGGLFAQQNIEEKLLGNHMLSLQWISWDYFGKATITKSEKANEYRIIGEQKSKENSDYLKIEGTLNPVSETELTFTGIIETEISHINNGEPCRRNGIFTFKAKGKRKYWRLQDIDNPCDGVADYVDIYFKQ
;
A
#
# COMPACT_ATOMS: atom_id res chain seq x y z
N MET A 1 -30.05 -22.88 49.11
CA MET A 1 -28.80 -22.47 48.45
C MET A 1 -29.03 -22.41 46.94
N LYS A 2 -29.39 -21.24 46.39
CA LYS A 2 -29.58 -21.05 44.94
C LYS A 2 -28.25 -20.62 44.33
N LYS A 3 -27.65 -21.48 43.50
CA LYS A 3 -26.44 -21.16 42.73
C LYS A 3 -26.86 -20.31 41.52
N PHE A 4 -26.48 -19.04 41.51
CA PHE A 4 -26.58 -18.20 40.32
C PHE A 4 -25.46 -18.58 39.35
N VAL A 5 -25.83 -19.08 38.17
CA VAL A 5 -24.90 -19.23 37.04
C VAL A 5 -24.96 -17.92 36.26
N VAL A 6 -23.88 -17.15 36.32
CA VAL A 6 -23.69 -15.97 35.47
C VAL A 6 -22.98 -16.45 34.21
N ILE A 7 -23.72 -16.55 33.10
CA ILE A 7 -23.14 -16.80 31.78
C ILE A 7 -22.69 -15.44 31.23
N LEU A 8 -21.39 -15.20 31.27
CA LEU A 8 -20.76 -14.01 30.72
C LEU A 8 -20.64 -14.18 29.19
N PHE A 9 -21.61 -13.69 28.44
CA PHE A 9 -21.48 -13.53 26.99
C PHE A 9 -20.57 -12.32 26.70
N LEU A 10 -19.28 -12.58 26.50
CA LEU A 10 -18.35 -11.62 25.93
C LEU A 10 -18.68 -11.45 24.44
N PHE A 11 -19.50 -10.45 24.11
CA PHE A 11 -19.69 -10.02 22.73
C PHE A 11 -18.43 -9.32 22.23
N LEU A 12 -17.63 -10.02 21.43
CA LEU A 12 -16.49 -9.50 20.66
C LEU A 12 -17.00 -8.65 19.47
N SER A 13 -17.68 -7.53 19.72
CA SER A 13 -18.25 -6.69 18.66
C SER A 13 -17.24 -5.72 18.02
N GLY A 14 -16.07 -5.49 18.64
CA GLY A 14 -15.12 -4.46 18.20
C GLY A 14 -14.37 -4.75 16.89
N GLY A 15 -14.16 -6.02 16.53
CA GLY A 15 -13.35 -6.38 15.36
C GLY A 15 -14.01 -6.07 14.02
N LEU A 16 -15.34 -6.19 13.94
CA LEU A 16 -16.09 -5.98 12.69
C LEU A 16 -16.14 -4.51 12.27
N PHE A 17 -16.32 -3.59 13.22
CA PHE A 17 -16.40 -2.16 12.92
C PHE A 17 -15.06 -1.57 12.46
N ALA A 18 -13.95 -1.94 13.12
CA ALA A 18 -12.61 -1.49 12.72
C ALA A 18 -12.25 -2.00 11.31
N GLN A 19 -12.61 -3.26 11.01
CA GLN A 19 -12.38 -3.85 9.69
C GLN A 19 -13.18 -3.15 8.58
N GLN A 20 -14.46 -2.79 8.83
CA GLN A 20 -15.28 -2.08 7.85
C GLN A 20 -14.70 -0.70 7.50
N ASN A 21 -14.20 0.05 8.49
CA ASN A 21 -13.59 1.36 8.26
C ASN A 21 -12.29 1.28 7.44
N ILE A 22 -11.47 0.25 7.69
CA ILE A 22 -10.24 0.02 6.93
C ILE A 22 -10.57 -0.35 5.48
N GLU A 23 -11.51 -1.25 5.26
CA GLU A 23 -11.92 -1.68 3.93
C GLU A 23 -12.46 -0.50 3.10
N GLU A 24 -13.28 0.36 3.70
CA GLU A 24 -13.79 1.56 3.05
C GLU A 24 -12.65 2.50 2.62
N LYS A 25 -11.62 2.66 3.45
CA LYS A 25 -10.46 3.52 3.16
C LYS A 25 -9.55 2.91 2.09
N LEU A 26 -9.51 1.59 1.98
CA LEU A 26 -8.56 0.85 1.15
C LEU A 26 -9.11 0.50 -0.24
N LEU A 27 -10.41 0.22 -0.38
CA LEU A 27 -10.98 -0.16 -1.67
C LEU A 27 -11.16 1.03 -2.61
N GLY A 28 -10.85 0.82 -3.88
CA GLY A 28 -11.09 1.78 -4.94
C GLY A 28 -9.81 2.35 -5.54
N ASN A 29 -9.90 3.60 -6.00
CA ASN A 29 -8.83 4.26 -6.73
C ASN A 29 -8.01 5.15 -5.80
N HIS A 30 -6.70 5.03 -5.90
CA HIS A 30 -5.72 5.79 -5.13
C HIS A 30 -4.75 6.49 -6.08
N MET A 31 -4.31 7.69 -5.71
CA MET A 31 -3.15 8.27 -6.37
C MET A 31 -1.90 7.48 -5.98
N LEU A 32 -0.98 7.33 -6.93
CA LEU A 32 0.29 6.63 -6.77
C LEU A 32 1.43 7.55 -7.21
N SER A 33 2.51 7.63 -6.44
CA SER A 33 3.72 8.34 -6.88
C SER A 33 5.02 7.61 -6.55
N LEU A 34 6.01 7.87 -7.39
CA LEU A 34 7.43 7.81 -7.14
C LEU A 34 7.99 9.23 -7.28
N GLN A 35 8.81 9.68 -6.35
CA GLN A 35 9.34 11.04 -6.33
C GLN A 35 10.18 11.40 -7.55
N TRP A 36 10.84 10.41 -8.14
CA TRP A 36 11.70 10.60 -9.31
C TRP A 36 10.91 10.94 -10.58
N ILE A 37 9.61 10.66 -10.60
CA ILE A 37 8.74 10.93 -11.75
C ILE A 37 8.07 12.29 -11.61
N SER A 38 7.37 12.54 -10.49
CA SER A 38 6.71 13.83 -10.24
C SER A 38 6.16 13.96 -8.83
N TRP A 39 6.04 15.21 -8.37
CA TRP A 39 5.21 15.62 -7.23
C TRP A 39 3.91 16.32 -7.63
N ASP A 40 3.73 16.66 -8.90
CA ASP A 40 2.63 17.47 -9.40
C ASP A 40 1.59 16.65 -10.17
N TYR A 41 1.98 15.51 -10.72
CA TYR A 41 1.07 14.58 -11.36
C TYR A 41 1.29 13.15 -10.87
N PHE A 42 0.17 12.49 -10.59
CA PHE A 42 0.15 11.18 -9.98
C PHE A 42 -0.23 10.10 -10.98
N GLY A 43 0.28 8.91 -10.73
CA GLY A 43 -0.27 7.68 -11.28
C GLY A 43 -1.52 7.27 -10.54
N LYS A 44 -1.98 6.06 -10.84
CA LYS A 44 -3.19 5.48 -10.26
C LYS A 44 -2.90 4.06 -9.81
N ALA A 45 -3.30 3.74 -8.58
CA ALA A 45 -3.43 2.37 -8.08
C ALA A 45 -4.91 2.05 -7.85
N THR A 46 -5.34 0.86 -8.26
CA THR A 46 -6.68 0.35 -8.00
C THR A 46 -6.58 -0.82 -7.04
N ILE A 47 -7.33 -0.76 -5.94
CA ILE A 47 -7.36 -1.77 -4.92
C ILE A 47 -8.73 -2.45 -4.91
N THR A 48 -8.75 -3.78 -5.02
CA THR A 48 -9.97 -4.60 -5.09
C THR A 48 -9.94 -5.73 -4.06
N LYS A 49 -11.12 -6.33 -3.80
CA LYS A 49 -11.18 -7.52 -2.95
C LYS A 49 -10.44 -8.68 -3.59
N SER A 50 -9.73 -9.45 -2.77
CA SER A 50 -9.29 -10.79 -3.14
C SER A 50 -10.32 -11.84 -2.71
N GLU A 51 -10.09 -13.10 -3.06
CA GLU A 51 -10.88 -14.24 -2.58
C GLU A 51 -10.64 -14.55 -1.10
N LYS A 52 -9.49 -14.13 -0.55
CA LYS A 52 -9.14 -14.38 0.85
C LYS A 52 -9.64 -13.24 1.74
N ALA A 53 -10.15 -13.61 2.91
CA ALA A 53 -10.55 -12.65 3.92
C ALA A 53 -9.35 -11.78 4.35
N ASN A 54 -9.57 -10.47 4.44
CA ASN A 54 -8.57 -9.48 4.85
C ASN A 54 -7.30 -9.45 3.96
N GLU A 55 -7.45 -9.79 2.68
CA GLU A 55 -6.44 -9.64 1.64
C GLU A 55 -7.08 -8.92 0.45
N TYR A 56 -6.36 -7.95 -0.11
CA TYR A 56 -6.84 -7.08 -1.17
C TYR A 56 -5.83 -7.08 -2.31
N ARG A 57 -6.28 -7.05 -3.56
CA ARG A 57 -5.37 -6.95 -4.71
C ARG A 57 -5.08 -5.49 -5.01
N ILE A 58 -3.85 -5.19 -5.40
CA ILE A 58 -3.45 -3.86 -5.90
C ILE A 58 -2.79 -4.01 -7.27
N ILE A 59 -3.19 -3.15 -8.20
CA ILE A 59 -2.51 -2.93 -9.48
C ILE A 59 -2.41 -1.43 -9.67
N GLY A 60 -1.22 -0.91 -9.93
CA GLY A 60 -1.02 0.52 -10.14
C GLY A 60 0.16 0.86 -11.02
N GLU A 61 0.09 2.03 -11.63
CA GLU A 61 1.11 2.55 -12.52
C GLU A 61 1.18 4.08 -12.42
N GLN A 62 2.40 4.62 -12.45
CA GLN A 62 2.69 6.02 -12.77
C GLN A 62 3.66 6.04 -13.95
N LYS A 63 3.38 6.89 -14.94
CA LYS A 63 4.25 7.14 -16.09
C LYS A 63 4.65 8.60 -16.11
N SER A 64 5.90 8.87 -16.46
CA SER A 64 6.38 10.20 -16.78
C SER A 64 5.66 10.77 -17.99
N LYS A 65 5.55 12.10 -18.03
CA LYS A 65 5.07 12.85 -19.20
C LYS A 65 6.20 13.28 -20.13
N GLU A 66 7.45 13.12 -19.71
CA GLU A 66 8.62 13.69 -20.38
C GLU A 66 9.48 12.62 -21.06
N ASN A 67 9.50 11.40 -20.51
CA ASN A 67 10.35 10.29 -20.94
C ASN A 67 9.67 8.93 -20.65
N SER A 68 10.42 7.84 -20.74
CA SER A 68 9.92 6.48 -20.49
C SER A 68 9.82 6.11 -19.01
N ASP A 69 10.20 6.99 -18.08
CA ASP A 69 10.27 6.68 -16.66
C ASP A 69 8.91 6.21 -16.12
N TYR A 70 8.92 5.15 -15.30
CA TYR A 70 7.70 4.61 -14.71
C TYR A 70 7.89 3.99 -13.32
N LEU A 71 6.77 3.85 -12.64
CA LEU A 71 6.56 3.01 -11.47
C LEU A 71 5.39 2.07 -11.76
N LYS A 72 5.56 0.77 -11.48
CA LYS A 72 4.50 -0.22 -11.45
C LYS A 72 4.46 -0.91 -10.09
N ILE A 73 3.26 -1.21 -9.63
CA ILE A 73 3.01 -2.01 -8.43
C ILE A 73 1.92 -3.04 -8.71
N GLU A 74 2.19 -4.30 -8.41
CA GLU A 74 1.23 -5.39 -8.57
C GLU A 74 1.40 -6.42 -7.44
N GLY A 75 0.32 -6.74 -6.75
CA GLY A 75 0.36 -7.74 -5.68
C GLY A 75 -0.88 -7.73 -4.79
N THR A 76 -0.67 -8.09 -3.53
CA THR A 76 -1.70 -8.08 -2.50
C THR A 76 -1.33 -7.19 -1.31
N LEU A 77 -2.34 -6.67 -0.64
CA LEU A 77 -2.28 -5.86 0.56
C LEU A 77 -3.02 -6.58 1.69
N ASN A 78 -2.38 -6.68 2.85
CA ASN A 78 -2.99 -7.09 4.10
C ASN A 78 -2.90 -5.91 5.08
N PRO A 79 -4.03 -5.28 5.44
CA PRO A 79 -3.99 -4.19 6.39
C PRO A 79 -3.69 -4.72 7.81
N VAL A 80 -2.65 -4.16 8.42
CA VAL A 80 -2.26 -4.42 9.82
C VAL A 80 -2.96 -3.42 10.74
N SER A 81 -3.11 -2.18 10.28
CA SER A 81 -3.90 -1.12 10.91
C SER A 81 -4.32 -0.07 9.86
N GLU A 82 -5.03 0.98 10.26
CA GLU A 82 -5.37 2.10 9.36
C GLU A 82 -4.15 2.84 8.77
N THR A 83 -2.98 2.69 9.39
CA THR A 83 -1.73 3.37 9.04
C THR A 83 -0.63 2.42 8.58
N GLU A 84 -0.87 1.11 8.56
CA GLU A 84 0.15 0.12 8.20
C GLU A 84 -0.45 -0.99 7.34
N LEU A 85 0.16 -1.20 6.17
CA LEU A 85 -0.19 -2.24 5.22
C LEU A 85 1.04 -3.12 4.99
N THR A 86 0.83 -4.44 5.02
CA THR A 86 1.80 -5.40 4.47
C THR A 86 1.47 -5.58 2.99
N PHE A 87 2.46 -5.39 2.13
CA PHE A 87 2.35 -5.64 0.69
C PHE A 87 3.14 -6.89 0.32
N THR A 88 2.56 -7.76 -0.50
CA THR A 88 3.27 -8.90 -1.10
C THR A 88 3.13 -8.84 -2.61
N GLY A 89 4.24 -8.74 -3.32
CA GLY A 89 4.24 -8.68 -4.78
C GLY A 89 5.43 -7.96 -5.36
N ILE A 90 5.21 -7.34 -6.52
CA ILE A 90 6.23 -6.70 -7.33
C ILE A 90 6.06 -5.19 -7.30
N ILE A 91 7.18 -4.49 -7.05
CA ILE A 91 7.36 -3.07 -7.32
C ILE A 91 8.47 -2.97 -8.37
N GLU A 92 8.19 -2.32 -9.48
CA GLU A 92 9.16 -2.12 -10.57
C GLU A 92 9.25 -0.63 -10.88
N THR A 93 10.48 -0.09 -10.87
CA THR A 93 10.76 1.29 -11.24
C THR A 93 11.76 1.30 -12.38
N GLU A 94 11.56 2.18 -13.34
CA GLU A 94 12.55 2.48 -14.38
C GLU A 94 12.69 3.99 -14.41
N ILE A 95 13.91 4.48 -14.15
CA ILE A 95 14.21 5.90 -14.10
C ILE A 95 15.49 6.13 -14.88
N SER A 96 15.39 6.91 -15.94
CA SER A 96 16.43 7.18 -16.95
C SER A 96 17.83 7.53 -16.42
N HIS A 97 17.92 8.07 -15.20
CA HIS A 97 19.18 8.50 -14.56
C HIS A 97 19.57 7.69 -13.31
N ILE A 98 18.85 6.60 -13.02
CA ILE A 98 19.07 5.67 -11.89
C ILE A 98 19.32 4.29 -12.49
N ASN A 99 20.21 3.48 -11.90
CA ASN A 99 20.52 2.14 -12.41
C ASN A 99 20.84 2.10 -13.93
N ASN A 100 21.54 3.12 -14.45
CA ASN A 100 21.82 3.31 -15.88
C ASN A 100 20.58 3.32 -16.81
N GLY A 101 19.41 3.68 -16.27
CA GLY A 101 18.14 3.67 -17.01
C GLY A 101 17.49 2.29 -17.12
N GLU A 102 18.07 1.25 -16.52
CA GLU A 102 17.51 -0.09 -16.54
C GLU A 102 16.44 -0.27 -15.44
N PRO A 103 15.39 -1.08 -15.69
CA PRO A 103 14.39 -1.39 -14.68
C PRO A 103 14.98 -2.01 -13.41
N CYS A 104 14.56 -1.52 -12.26
CA CYS A 104 14.78 -2.16 -10.97
C CYS A 104 13.50 -2.85 -10.50
N ARG A 105 13.50 -4.18 -10.53
CA ARG A 105 12.36 -5.02 -10.12
C ARG A 105 12.58 -5.62 -8.74
N ARG A 106 11.64 -5.36 -7.84
CA ARG A 106 11.63 -5.82 -6.44
C ARG A 106 10.44 -6.74 -6.22
N ASN A 107 10.68 -8.02 -5.95
CA ASN A 107 9.62 -8.99 -5.63
C ASN A 107 9.78 -9.49 -4.19
N GLY A 108 8.74 -9.37 -3.37
CA GLY A 108 8.82 -9.79 -1.99
C GLY A 108 7.69 -9.27 -1.12
N ILE A 109 7.96 -9.22 0.18
CA ILE A 109 7.07 -8.69 1.21
C ILE A 109 7.64 -7.36 1.68
N PHE A 110 6.82 -6.32 1.68
CA PHE A 110 7.21 -4.96 1.99
C PHE A 110 6.21 -4.31 2.94
N THR A 111 6.66 -3.27 3.64
CA THR A 111 5.79 -2.54 4.56
C THR A 111 5.47 -1.15 4.03
N PHE A 112 4.20 -0.77 4.03
CA PHE A 112 3.73 0.58 3.74
C PHE A 112 3.20 1.23 5.02
N LYS A 113 3.70 2.43 5.39
CA LYS A 113 3.26 3.15 6.60
C LYS A 113 2.85 4.59 6.33
N ALA A 114 1.78 5.03 6.99
CA ALA A 114 1.41 6.42 7.13
C ALA A 114 1.92 6.96 8.47
N LYS A 115 2.58 8.12 8.46
CA LYS A 115 3.16 8.75 9.66
C LYS A 115 2.62 10.17 9.85
N GLY A 116 2.29 10.53 11.09
CA GLY A 116 1.85 11.87 11.46
C GLY A 116 0.64 12.35 10.67
N LYS A 117 0.74 13.52 10.03
CA LYS A 117 -0.35 14.15 9.25
C LYS A 117 -0.38 13.75 7.77
N ARG A 118 0.49 12.83 7.33
CA ARG A 118 0.56 12.39 5.92
C ARG A 118 -0.76 11.75 5.49
N LYS A 119 -1.11 11.95 4.22
CA LYS A 119 -2.32 11.41 3.58
C LYS A 119 -2.00 10.31 2.58
N TYR A 120 -0.94 9.56 2.87
CA TYR A 120 -0.45 8.45 2.06
C TYR A 120 0.26 7.42 2.94
N TRP A 121 0.27 6.17 2.49
CA TRP A 121 1.16 5.14 2.99
C TRP A 121 2.42 5.12 2.11
N ARG A 122 3.60 5.20 2.74
CA ARG A 122 4.90 5.15 2.05
C ARG A 122 5.56 3.80 2.25
N LEU A 123 6.16 3.26 1.19
CA LEU A 123 7.06 2.11 1.27
C LEU A 123 8.18 2.36 2.31
N GLN A 124 8.39 1.46 3.26
CA GLN A 124 9.40 1.63 4.30
C GLN A 124 10.78 1.12 3.85
N ASP A 125 10.80 0.10 3.01
CA ASP A 125 11.99 -0.42 2.34
C ASP A 125 12.41 0.53 1.22
N ILE A 126 12.75 1.77 1.56
CA ILE A 126 12.99 2.83 0.57
C ILE A 126 14.25 2.58 -0.26
N ASP A 127 15.24 1.85 0.27
CA ASP A 127 16.50 1.64 -0.42
C ASP A 127 16.27 0.80 -1.69
N ASN A 128 16.58 1.40 -2.83
CA ASN A 128 16.57 0.76 -4.13
C ASN A 128 17.77 -0.19 -4.21
N PRO A 129 17.56 -1.51 -4.38
CA PRO A 129 18.66 -2.48 -4.33
C PRO A 129 19.54 -2.47 -5.59
N CYS A 130 19.12 -1.79 -6.66
CA CYS A 130 19.84 -1.77 -7.92
C CYS A 130 20.94 -0.69 -7.97
N ASP A 131 20.76 0.43 -7.27
CA ASP A 131 21.78 1.50 -7.22
C ASP A 131 21.98 2.18 -5.85
N GLY A 132 21.17 1.84 -4.84
CA GLY A 132 21.29 2.38 -3.49
C GLY A 132 20.65 3.75 -3.24
N VAL A 133 19.85 4.29 -4.17
CA VAL A 133 19.05 5.50 -3.90
C VAL A 133 17.77 5.18 -3.13
N ALA A 134 17.14 6.20 -2.54
CA ALA A 134 15.83 6.02 -1.91
C ALA A 134 14.70 6.13 -2.94
N ASP A 135 13.75 5.21 -2.93
CA ASP A 135 12.49 5.25 -3.69
C ASP A 135 11.32 5.53 -2.75
N TYR A 136 10.71 6.71 -2.89
CA TYR A 136 9.52 7.11 -2.16
C TYR A 136 8.28 6.73 -2.94
N VAL A 137 7.93 5.46 -2.88
CA VAL A 137 6.67 4.93 -3.41
C VAL A 137 5.55 5.20 -2.42
N ASP A 138 4.60 6.05 -2.82
CA ASP A 138 3.48 6.49 -2.00
C ASP A 138 2.13 6.08 -2.59
N ILE A 139 1.28 5.45 -1.76
CA ILE A 139 -0.12 5.15 -2.06
C ILE A 139 -0.98 6.13 -1.25
N TYR A 140 -1.62 7.08 -1.91
CA TYR A 140 -2.41 8.12 -1.23
C TYR A 140 -3.73 7.57 -0.73
N PHE A 141 -4.25 8.13 0.36
CA PHE A 141 -5.60 7.80 0.82
C PHE A 141 -6.62 8.25 -0.23
N LYS A 142 -7.74 7.53 -0.37
CA LYS A 142 -8.84 7.99 -1.21
C LYS A 142 -9.32 9.37 -0.71
N GLN A 143 -9.64 10.27 -1.63
CA GLN A 143 -10.28 11.55 -1.31
C GLN A 143 -11.79 11.37 -1.13
#